data_AF-A0A3G1J0S6-F1
#
_entry.id   AF-A0A3G1J0S6-F1
#
_cell.length_a   1.000
_cell.length_b   1.000
_cell.length_c   1.000
_cell.angle_alpha   90.00
_cell.angle_beta   90.00
_cell.angle_gamma   90.00
#
_symmetry.space_group_name_H-M   'P 1'
#
loop_
_entity.id
_entity.type
_entity.pdbx_description
1 polymer ?
#
loop_
_entity_poly.entity_id
_entity_poly.type
_entity_poly.pdbx_seq_one_letter_code
_entity_poly.pdbx_strand_id
1 'polypeptide(L)'
;KVREVVASGTAVFFAAGNCGVPCPSGKCLPSGMGPGRSIHGVNSLAEVVTVAAVNAWGGRIGYSSQGPGMFEARKPDLAAYSHYYGNFGPGRPGGTEVHPFDNGTSAACPLAAGVAALILSAAPGLDPSELKRILVRAARRGAAPWNADLGHGIIDAVAAYRAAVGAVPA
;
A
#
# COMPACT_ATOMS: atom_id res chain seq x y z
N LYS A 1 3.44 15.96 -13.45
CA LYS A 1 2.06 15.41 -13.45
C LYS A 1 1.67 14.75 -12.12
N VAL A 2 2.22 13.61 -11.68
CA VAL A 2 1.83 13.03 -10.35
C VAL A 2 2.05 14.01 -9.19
N ARG A 3 3.21 14.70 -9.15
CA ARG A 3 3.46 15.75 -8.15
C ARG A 3 2.47 16.92 -8.20
N GLU A 4 1.98 17.27 -9.39
CA GLU A 4 0.95 18.32 -9.55
C GLU A 4 -0.39 17.85 -8.94
N VAL A 5 -0.75 16.57 -9.10
CA VAL A 5 -1.94 15.98 -8.48
C VAL A 5 -1.84 15.98 -6.96
N VAL A 6 -0.67 15.64 -6.40
CA VAL A 6 -0.46 15.73 -4.95
C VAL A 6 -0.51 17.20 -4.48
N ALA A 7 0.13 18.11 -5.20
CA ALA A 7 0.11 19.53 -4.89
C ALA A 7 -1.29 20.17 -4.97
N SER A 8 -2.23 19.57 -5.71
CA SER A 8 -3.64 20.01 -5.73
C SER A 8 -4.45 19.55 -4.51
N GLY A 9 -3.82 18.90 -3.51
CA GLY A 9 -4.49 18.36 -2.32
C GLY A 9 -5.00 16.93 -2.48
N THR A 10 -4.68 16.23 -3.58
CA THR A 10 -5.13 14.84 -3.78
C THR A 10 -4.13 13.85 -3.21
N ALA A 11 -4.56 12.99 -2.29
CA ALA A 11 -3.74 11.87 -1.84
C ALA A 11 -3.64 10.81 -2.96
N VAL A 12 -2.40 10.44 -3.32
CA VAL A 12 -2.14 9.51 -4.43
C VAL A 12 -1.55 8.20 -3.89
N PHE A 13 -2.17 7.10 -4.25
CA PHE A 13 -1.75 5.75 -3.88
C PHE A 13 -1.24 5.00 -5.11
N PHE A 14 -0.12 4.29 -4.95
CA PHE A 14 0.39 3.36 -5.94
C PHE A 14 0.63 2.00 -5.31
N ALA A 15 0.27 0.96 -6.06
CA ALA A 15 0.72 -0.39 -5.78
C ALA A 15 2.26 -0.46 -5.86
N ALA A 16 2.91 -1.13 -4.92
CA ALA A 16 4.37 -1.30 -4.93
C ALA A 16 4.86 -2.05 -6.18
N GLY A 17 4.04 -2.95 -6.71
CA GLY A 17 4.35 -3.79 -7.86
C GLY A 17 4.36 -5.27 -7.50
N ASN A 18 4.38 -6.12 -8.52
CA ASN A 18 4.33 -7.58 -8.38
C ASN A 18 5.66 -8.24 -8.78
N CYS A 19 6.79 -7.54 -8.63
CA CYS A 19 8.12 -8.01 -9.01
C CYS A 19 9.03 -8.31 -7.80
N GLY A 20 8.46 -8.53 -6.61
CA GLY A 20 9.17 -9.00 -5.43
C GLY A 20 9.65 -10.45 -5.56
N VAL A 21 10.59 -10.83 -4.71
CA VAL A 21 11.06 -12.22 -4.55
C VAL A 21 10.39 -12.85 -3.34
N PRO A 22 10.12 -14.16 -3.27
CA PRO A 22 10.62 -15.21 -4.15
C PRO A 22 9.74 -15.54 -5.37
N CYS A 23 8.50 -15.05 -5.49
CA CYS A 23 7.58 -15.46 -6.57
C CYS A 23 7.14 -14.30 -7.47
N PRO A 24 8.05 -13.62 -8.20
CA PRO A 24 7.71 -12.49 -9.06
C PRO A 24 6.69 -12.87 -10.15
N SER A 25 5.90 -11.90 -10.60
CA SER A 25 5.04 -12.07 -11.78
C SER A 25 5.87 -12.42 -13.01
N GLY A 26 5.37 -13.33 -13.86
CA GLY A 26 6.01 -13.67 -15.14
C GLY A 26 6.16 -12.50 -16.12
N LYS A 27 5.55 -11.34 -15.83
CA LYS A 27 5.73 -10.10 -16.60
C LYS A 27 6.98 -9.31 -16.20
N CYS A 28 7.66 -9.69 -15.11
CA CYS A 28 8.81 -8.97 -14.59
C CYS A 28 10.10 -9.38 -15.32
N LEU A 29 10.87 -8.40 -15.79
CA LEU A 29 12.22 -8.63 -16.28
C LEU A 29 13.19 -8.83 -15.11
N PRO A 30 14.25 -9.66 -15.26
CA PRO A 30 15.26 -9.85 -14.21
C PRO A 30 15.87 -8.57 -13.63
N SER A 31 16.01 -7.53 -14.46
CA SER A 31 16.51 -6.21 -14.04
C SER A 31 15.59 -5.47 -13.06
N GLY A 32 14.29 -5.80 -13.00
CA GLY A 32 13.29 -5.17 -12.16
C GLY A 32 12.82 -6.00 -10.96
N MET A 33 13.47 -7.14 -10.67
CA MET A 33 13.00 -8.06 -9.62
C MET A 33 13.67 -7.84 -8.26
N GLY A 34 12.90 -7.86 -7.17
CA GLY A 34 13.43 -7.90 -5.81
C GLY A 34 13.96 -6.56 -5.26
N PRO A 35 14.76 -6.61 -4.18
CA PRO A 35 15.18 -5.45 -3.42
C PRO A 35 15.89 -4.39 -4.25
N GLY A 36 15.51 -3.13 -4.08
CA GLY A 36 16.13 -1.98 -4.75
C GLY A 36 15.87 -1.89 -6.26
N ARG A 37 15.08 -2.82 -6.82
CA ARG A 37 14.81 -2.91 -8.26
C ARG A 37 13.32 -2.89 -8.59
N SER A 38 12.47 -3.29 -7.64
CA SER A 38 11.05 -3.59 -7.90
C SER A 38 10.06 -2.47 -7.55
N ILE A 39 10.53 -1.35 -6.98
CA ILE A 39 9.77 -0.12 -6.75
C ILE A 39 10.45 1.05 -7.48
N HIS A 40 9.93 1.42 -8.65
CA HIS A 40 10.60 2.32 -9.60
C HIS A 40 9.67 3.40 -10.18
N GLY A 41 10.24 4.55 -10.52
CA GLY A 41 9.49 5.64 -11.15
C GLY A 41 8.47 6.24 -10.18
N VAL A 42 7.23 6.44 -10.64
CA VAL A 42 6.20 7.20 -9.90
C VAL A 42 5.82 6.57 -8.57
N ASN A 43 5.85 5.24 -8.43
CA ASN A 43 5.55 4.57 -7.17
C ASN A 43 6.74 4.61 -6.17
N SER A 44 7.86 5.24 -6.54
CA SER A 44 9.00 5.48 -5.64
C SER A 44 9.12 6.94 -5.18
N LEU A 45 8.20 7.82 -5.60
CA LEU A 45 8.17 9.23 -5.20
C LEU A 45 7.83 9.40 -3.71
N ALA A 46 8.50 10.34 -3.03
CA ALA A 46 8.27 10.61 -1.61
C ALA A 46 6.83 11.07 -1.31
N GLU A 47 6.18 11.72 -2.27
CA GLU A 47 4.86 12.35 -2.13
C GLU A 47 3.70 11.35 -2.21
N VAL A 48 3.89 10.18 -2.84
CA VAL A 48 2.84 9.17 -2.98
C VAL A 48 2.84 8.18 -1.81
N VAL A 49 1.73 7.46 -1.61
CA VAL A 49 1.66 6.30 -0.72
C VAL A 49 1.85 5.03 -1.53
N THR A 50 2.95 4.33 -1.30
CA THR A 50 3.32 3.09 -1.98
C THR A 50 2.94 1.90 -1.12
N VAL A 51 2.08 1.04 -1.63
CA VAL A 51 1.40 -0.01 -0.87
C VAL A 51 1.91 -1.40 -1.27
N ALA A 52 2.58 -2.07 -0.35
CA ALA A 52 2.93 -3.49 -0.46
C ALA A 52 1.73 -4.40 -0.12
N ALA A 53 1.83 -5.68 -0.46
CA ALA A 53 0.79 -6.67 -0.24
C ALA A 53 1.19 -7.71 0.82
N VAL A 54 0.32 -7.89 1.80
CA VAL A 54 0.37 -9.01 2.75
C VAL A 54 -0.82 -9.94 2.56
N ASN A 55 -0.64 -11.20 2.93
CA ASN A 55 -1.75 -12.16 3.01
C ASN A 55 -2.59 -11.92 4.29
N ALA A 56 -3.67 -12.69 4.45
CA ALA A 56 -4.55 -12.58 5.62
C ALA A 56 -3.86 -12.81 6.98
N TRP A 57 -2.69 -13.46 7.00
CA TRP A 57 -1.88 -13.68 8.20
C TRP A 57 -0.84 -12.58 8.46
N GLY A 58 -0.77 -11.56 7.59
CA GLY A 58 0.18 -10.45 7.69
C GLY A 58 1.59 -10.75 7.17
N GLY A 59 1.81 -11.89 6.51
CA GLY A 59 3.07 -12.17 5.83
C GLY A 59 3.14 -11.47 4.48
N ARG A 60 4.29 -10.86 4.12
CA ARG A 60 4.49 -10.30 2.77
C ARG A 60 4.30 -11.40 1.75
N ILE A 61 3.48 -11.13 0.73
CA ILE A 61 3.30 -12.06 -0.37
C ILE A 61 4.52 -11.98 -1.29
N GLY A 62 5.05 -13.12 -1.73
CA GLY A 62 6.36 -13.18 -2.38
C GLY A 62 6.50 -12.31 -3.63
N TYR A 63 5.45 -12.14 -4.44
CA TYR A 63 5.48 -11.22 -5.58
C TYR A 63 5.46 -9.75 -5.19
N SER A 64 5.06 -9.38 -3.96
CA SER A 64 4.94 -7.97 -3.58
C SER A 64 6.31 -7.31 -3.68
N SER A 65 6.45 -6.32 -4.56
CA SER A 65 7.67 -5.53 -4.67
C SER A 65 8.13 -5.01 -3.32
N GLN A 66 9.45 -4.93 -3.15
CA GLN A 66 10.11 -4.67 -1.88
C GLN A 66 11.19 -3.60 -2.07
N GLY A 67 11.42 -2.86 -0.99
CA GLY A 67 12.34 -1.75 -0.94
C GLY A 67 13.81 -2.11 -1.13
N PRO A 68 14.69 -1.09 -1.17
CA PRO A 68 14.35 0.34 -1.19
C PRO A 68 13.68 0.79 -2.50
N GLY A 69 13.09 1.99 -2.50
CA GLY A 69 12.60 2.64 -3.73
C GLY A 69 13.70 3.33 -4.52
N MET A 70 13.45 3.56 -5.81
CA MET A 70 14.41 4.20 -6.72
C MET A 70 14.69 5.68 -6.39
N PHE A 71 13.66 6.47 -6.06
CA PHE A 71 13.82 7.89 -5.72
C PHE A 71 13.80 8.16 -4.20
N GLU A 72 12.95 7.47 -3.45
CA GLU A 72 12.90 7.51 -1.99
C GLU A 72 13.27 6.13 -1.43
N ALA A 73 14.27 6.08 -0.55
CA ALA A 73 14.80 4.84 -0.01
C ALA A 73 13.75 4.11 0.85
N ARG A 74 12.94 4.86 1.61
CA ARG A 74 11.92 4.30 2.51
C ARG A 74 10.60 3.99 1.80
N LYS A 75 10.69 3.13 0.78
CA LYS A 75 9.54 2.57 0.07
C LYS A 75 9.56 1.04 0.16
N PRO A 76 8.42 0.35 0.32
CA PRO A 76 7.04 0.89 0.40
C PRO A 76 6.81 1.71 1.67
N ASP A 77 5.73 2.51 1.70
CA ASP A 77 5.38 3.30 2.89
C ASP A 77 4.69 2.43 3.94
N LEU A 78 3.78 1.56 3.49
CA LEU A 78 3.06 0.59 4.30
C LEU A 78 2.63 -0.61 3.46
N ALA A 79 2.11 -1.65 4.10
CA ALA A 79 1.46 -2.77 3.44
C ALA A 79 -0.04 -2.81 3.74
N ALA A 80 -0.81 -3.39 2.83
CA ALA A 80 -2.23 -3.65 3.01
C ALA A 80 -2.57 -5.09 2.60
N TYR A 81 -3.74 -5.55 3.03
CA TYR A 81 -4.17 -6.92 2.77
C TYR A 81 -4.50 -7.13 1.29
N SER A 82 -4.06 -8.27 0.80
CA SER A 82 -4.43 -8.91 -0.46
C SER A 82 -4.87 -10.34 -0.11
N HIS A 83 -5.16 -11.17 -1.11
CA HIS A 83 -5.64 -12.55 -0.90
C HIS A 83 -6.93 -12.58 -0.05
N TYR A 84 -7.93 -11.78 -0.43
CA TYR A 84 -9.23 -11.74 0.21
C TYR A 84 -10.35 -12.00 -0.82
N TYR A 85 -11.56 -12.27 -0.34
CA TYR A 85 -12.73 -12.46 -1.19
C TYR A 85 -13.50 -11.14 -1.36
N GLY A 86 -13.21 -10.42 -2.44
CA GLY A 86 -13.95 -9.24 -2.88
C GLY A 86 -14.80 -9.56 -4.09
N ASN A 87 -14.27 -9.24 -5.28
CA ASN A 87 -14.87 -9.58 -6.56
C ASN A 87 -14.56 -11.03 -6.98
N PHE A 88 -13.41 -11.54 -6.54
CA PHE A 88 -12.96 -12.90 -6.83
C PHE A 88 -13.12 -13.78 -5.58
N GLY A 89 -13.47 -15.06 -5.79
CA GLY A 89 -13.67 -16.04 -4.73
C GLY A 89 -14.92 -16.91 -4.91
N PRO A 90 -15.09 -17.94 -4.06
CA PRO A 90 -16.25 -18.83 -4.13
C PRO A 90 -17.56 -18.05 -4.04
N GLY A 91 -18.44 -18.24 -5.03
CA GLY A 91 -19.73 -17.55 -5.11
C GLY A 91 -19.65 -16.05 -5.41
N ARG A 92 -18.48 -15.52 -5.85
CA ARG A 92 -18.32 -14.12 -6.24
C ARG A 92 -18.45 -13.92 -7.75
N PRO A 93 -18.90 -12.75 -8.24
CA PRO A 93 -19.16 -12.52 -9.67
C PRO A 93 -17.95 -12.73 -10.58
N GLY A 94 -16.74 -12.42 -10.10
CA GLY A 94 -15.50 -12.66 -10.84
C GLY A 94 -14.82 -13.98 -10.53
N GLY A 95 -15.33 -14.78 -9.58
CA GLY A 95 -14.68 -15.97 -9.08
C GLY A 95 -14.62 -17.10 -10.11
N THR A 96 -13.41 -17.59 -10.37
CA THR A 96 -13.16 -18.79 -11.19
C THR A 96 -12.09 -19.65 -10.53
N GLU A 97 -11.86 -20.87 -11.02
CA GLU A 97 -10.78 -21.73 -10.51
C GLU A 97 -9.39 -21.06 -10.65
N VAL A 98 -9.19 -20.28 -11.71
CA VAL A 98 -7.93 -19.54 -11.96
C VAL A 98 -7.87 -18.18 -11.27
N HIS A 99 -9.02 -17.67 -10.79
CA HIS A 99 -9.13 -16.46 -9.98
C HIS A 99 -9.85 -16.72 -8.65
N PRO A 100 -9.19 -17.45 -7.73
CA PRO A 100 -9.81 -17.91 -6.49
C PRO A 100 -9.94 -16.82 -5.40
N PHE A 101 -9.33 -15.64 -5.58
CA PHE A 101 -9.37 -14.51 -4.65
C PHE A 101 -8.79 -13.24 -5.30
N ASP A 102 -9.07 -12.08 -4.72
CA ASP A 102 -8.45 -10.81 -5.10
C ASP A 102 -6.98 -10.83 -4.68
N ASN A 103 -6.07 -10.61 -5.64
CA ASN A 103 -4.63 -10.73 -5.42
C ASN A 103 -3.82 -9.56 -6.00
N GLY A 104 -2.52 -9.57 -5.75
CA GLY A 104 -1.59 -8.53 -6.18
C GLY A 104 -1.51 -7.36 -5.20
N THR A 105 -0.46 -6.55 -5.36
CA THR A 105 -0.44 -5.20 -4.78
C THR A 105 -1.55 -4.31 -5.34
N SER A 106 -2.12 -4.69 -6.49
CA SER A 106 -3.30 -4.05 -7.08
C SER A 106 -4.57 -4.22 -6.25
N ALA A 107 -4.72 -5.31 -5.48
CA ALA A 107 -5.81 -5.46 -4.52
C ALA A 107 -5.51 -4.73 -3.19
N ALA A 108 -4.26 -4.72 -2.76
CA ALA A 108 -3.83 -4.03 -1.53
C ALA A 108 -3.96 -2.49 -1.63
N CYS A 109 -3.62 -1.91 -2.78
CA CYS A 109 -3.65 -0.46 -3.01
C CYS A 109 -5.03 0.19 -2.79
N PRO A 110 -6.13 -0.28 -3.42
CA PRO A 110 -7.46 0.30 -3.21
C PRO A 110 -7.98 0.06 -1.79
N LEU A 111 -7.57 -1.02 -1.11
CA LEU A 111 -7.90 -1.22 0.31
C LEU A 111 -7.30 -0.08 1.15
N ALA A 112 -6.03 0.24 0.94
CA ALA A 112 -5.39 1.37 1.61
C ALA A 112 -6.03 2.71 1.26
N ALA A 113 -6.35 2.92 -0.02
CA ALA A 113 -7.05 4.13 -0.48
C ALA A 113 -8.45 4.27 0.14
N GLY A 114 -9.18 3.16 0.35
CA GLY A 114 -10.48 3.16 1.03
C GLY A 114 -10.39 3.59 2.49
N VAL A 115 -9.36 3.12 3.22
CA VAL A 115 -9.09 3.60 4.59
C VAL A 115 -8.78 5.10 4.60
N ALA A 116 -8.00 5.58 3.63
CA ALA A 116 -7.75 7.01 3.45
C ALA A 116 -9.04 7.80 3.18
N ALA A 117 -9.91 7.30 2.32
CA ALA A 117 -11.19 7.95 2.01
C ALA A 117 -12.11 8.02 3.23
N LEU A 118 -12.14 6.96 4.05
CA LEU A 118 -12.86 6.96 5.33
C LEU A 118 -12.33 8.05 6.27
N ILE A 119 -11.01 8.18 6.38
CA ILE A 119 -10.35 9.21 7.20
C ILE A 119 -10.72 10.61 6.68
N LEU A 120 -10.59 10.86 5.37
CA LEU A 120 -10.91 12.16 4.77
C LEU A 120 -12.39 12.52 4.91
N SER A 121 -13.29 11.53 4.97
CA SER A 121 -14.71 11.76 5.21
C SER A 121 -14.99 12.25 6.64
N ALA A 122 -14.15 11.87 7.61
CA ALA A 122 -14.26 12.32 9.00
C ALA A 122 -13.39 13.55 9.31
N ALA A 123 -12.30 13.74 8.57
CA ALA A 123 -11.34 14.83 8.73
C ALA A 123 -10.99 15.43 7.35
N PRO A 124 -11.91 16.19 6.73
CA PRO A 124 -11.75 16.67 5.35
C PRO A 124 -10.67 17.74 5.17
N GLY A 125 -10.16 18.33 6.25
CA GLY A 125 -9.11 19.35 6.22
C GLY A 125 -7.68 18.79 6.11
N LEU A 126 -7.49 17.47 6.15
CA LEU A 126 -6.16 16.87 6.09
C LEU A 126 -5.55 17.00 4.70
N ASP A 127 -4.31 17.50 4.63
CA ASP A 127 -3.52 17.48 3.40
C ASP A 127 -2.97 16.06 3.10
N PRO A 128 -2.51 15.78 1.86
CA PRO A 128 -1.96 14.48 1.50
C PRO A 128 -0.79 14.01 2.38
N SER A 129 0.05 14.94 2.86
CA SER A 129 1.20 14.64 3.72
C SER A 129 0.75 14.26 5.13
N GLU A 130 -0.26 14.93 5.66
CA GLU A 130 -0.88 14.65 6.96
C GLU A 130 -1.55 13.29 6.97
N LEU A 131 -2.37 13.03 5.95
CA LEU A 131 -3.02 11.73 5.78
C LEU A 131 -1.99 10.61 5.69
N LYS A 132 -0.95 10.78 4.86
CA LYS A 132 0.15 9.80 4.75
C LYS A 132 0.84 9.57 6.09
N ARG A 133 1.13 10.63 6.85
CA ARG A 133 1.75 10.53 8.19
C ARG A 133 0.85 9.77 9.17
N ILE A 134 -0.45 10.02 9.17
CA ILE A 134 -1.42 9.33 10.03
C ILE A 134 -1.41 7.82 9.71
N LEU A 135 -1.57 7.47 8.43
CA LEU A 135 -1.58 6.06 7.98
C LEU A 135 -0.29 5.33 8.37
N VAL A 136 0.86 5.96 8.11
CA VAL A 136 2.18 5.39 8.42
C VAL A 136 2.40 5.22 9.92
N ARG A 137 2.04 6.22 10.75
CA ARG A 137 2.25 6.17 12.20
C ARG A 137 1.31 5.18 12.89
N ALA A 138 0.09 5.04 12.38
CA ALA A 138 -0.92 4.14 12.92
C ALA A 138 -0.76 2.69 12.46
N ALA A 139 0.04 2.43 11.42
CA ALA A 139 0.25 1.09 10.90
C ALA A 139 0.75 0.12 11.99
N ARG A 140 0.24 -1.12 11.95
CA ARG A 140 0.68 -2.21 12.81
C ARG A 140 2.12 -2.58 12.43
N ARG A 141 3.06 -2.19 13.27
CA ARG A 141 4.49 -2.32 13.02
C ARG A 141 4.93 -3.78 12.86
N GLY A 142 5.91 -3.98 11.99
CA GLY A 142 6.70 -5.21 11.96
C GLY A 142 7.81 -5.19 13.01
N ALA A 143 8.84 -6.01 12.81
CA ALA A 143 9.99 -6.12 13.72
C ALA A 143 10.84 -4.83 13.82
N ALA A 144 10.76 -3.94 12.81
CA ALA A 144 11.50 -2.69 12.76
C ALA A 144 10.53 -1.51 12.50
N PRO A 145 10.89 -0.26 12.89
CA PRO A 145 10.08 0.93 12.61
C PRO A 145 9.79 1.16 11.12
N TRP A 146 10.69 0.69 10.26
CA TRP A 146 10.51 0.54 8.82
C TRP A 146 11.32 -0.67 8.34
N ASN A 147 10.83 -1.41 7.36
CA ASN A 147 11.60 -2.42 6.63
C ASN A 147 11.20 -2.47 5.15
N ALA A 148 12.03 -3.09 4.32
CA ALA A 148 11.84 -3.16 2.87
C ALA A 148 10.59 -3.96 2.44
N ASP A 149 10.04 -4.82 3.29
CA ASP A 149 8.92 -5.69 2.95
C ASP A 149 7.56 -5.06 3.28
N LEU A 150 7.44 -4.43 4.44
CA LEU A 150 6.18 -3.92 4.98
C LEU A 150 6.14 -2.38 5.06
N GLY A 151 7.23 -1.71 4.73
CA GLY A 151 7.36 -0.29 5.02
C GLY A 151 7.29 -0.06 6.53
N HIS A 152 6.45 0.87 6.96
CA HIS A 152 6.20 1.17 8.37
C HIS A 152 5.26 0.19 9.08
N GLY A 153 4.66 -0.76 8.36
CA GLY A 153 3.77 -1.76 8.92
C GLY A 153 2.56 -2.04 8.04
N ILE A 154 1.66 -2.86 8.57
CA ILE A 154 0.39 -3.20 7.90
C ILE A 154 -0.65 -2.16 8.30
N ILE A 155 -1.43 -1.68 7.33
CA ILE A 155 -2.48 -0.68 7.55
C ILE A 155 -3.43 -1.10 8.68
N ASP A 156 -3.73 -0.16 9.58
CA ASP A 156 -4.68 -0.31 10.67
C ASP A 156 -5.72 0.80 10.56
N ALA A 157 -6.91 0.45 10.07
CA ALA A 157 -7.98 1.40 9.82
C ALA A 157 -8.49 2.06 11.10
N VAL A 158 -8.60 1.29 12.19
CA VAL A 158 -9.15 1.79 13.46
C VAL A 158 -8.17 2.74 14.12
N ALA A 159 -6.89 2.37 14.18
CA ALA A 159 -5.86 3.22 14.75
C ALA A 159 -5.69 4.51 13.94
N ALA A 160 -5.70 4.42 12.60
CA ALA A 160 -5.57 5.58 11.73
C ALA A 160 -6.78 6.52 11.83
N TYR A 161 -8.00 5.98 11.87
CA TYR A 161 -9.23 6.76 12.05
C TYR A 161 -9.23 7.51 13.39
N ARG A 162 -8.91 6.83 14.49
CA ARG A 162 -8.84 7.46 15.82
C ARG A 162 -7.77 8.55 15.87
N ALA A 163 -6.62 8.32 15.25
CA ALA A 163 -5.55 9.31 15.18
C ALA A 163 -5.97 10.55 14.37
N ALA A 164 -6.74 10.37 13.29
CA ALA A 164 -7.24 11.48 12.49
C ALA A 164 -8.29 12.31 13.26
N VAL A 165 -9.31 11.66 13.82
CA VAL A 165 -10.39 12.36 14.55
C VAL A 165 -9.88 13.05 15.81
N GLY A 166 -8.92 12.45 16.52
CA GLY A 166 -8.28 13.07 17.68
C GLY A 166 -7.34 14.23 17.35
N ALA A 167 -6.95 14.41 16.08
CA ALA A 167 -6.10 15.49 15.62
C ALA A 167 -6.88 16.72 15.13
N VAL A 168 -8.20 16.61 14.94
CA VAL A 168 -9.08 17.73 14.57
C VAL A 168 -9.55 18.43 15.87
N PRO A 169 -9.23 19.72 16.09
CA PRO A 169 -9.80 20.48 17.20
C PRO A 169 -11.33 20.52 17.07
N ALA A 170 -12.04 20.37 18.20
CA ALA A 170 -13.50 20.46 18.27
C ALA A 170 -14.04 21.82 17.79
#